data_AF-A0A2V9K9B8-F1
#
_entry.id   AF-A0A2V9K9B8-F1
#
_cell.length_a   1.000
_cell.length_b   1.000
_cell.length_c   1.000
_cell.angle_alpha   90.00
_cell.angle_beta   90.00
_cell.angle_gamma   90.00
#
_symmetry.space_group_name_H-M   'P 1'
#
loop_
_entity.id
_entity.type
_entity.pdbx_description
1 polymer ?
#
loop_
_entity_poly.entity_id
_entity_poly.type
_entity_poly.pdbx_seq_one_letter_code
_entity_poly.pdbx_strand_id
1 'polypeptide(L)'
;FGFEVVEQDLPREILYIADEVFFTGTAAEITPIRSVDHIPVGKGKPGPITMQLQERFLSITSGKAEDKYGWLTPCNQPVAAAR
;
A
#
# COMPACT_ATOMS: atom_id res chain seq x y z
N PHE A 1 -2.79 -7.61 -10.94
CA PHE A 1 -2.34 -8.70 -10.06
C PHE A 1 -3.42 -9.75 -9.99
N GLY A 2 -3.05 -11.01 -9.76
CA GLY A 2 -3.99 -12.13 -9.59
C GLY A 2 -3.89 -12.71 -8.18
N PHE A 3 -3.71 -11.85 -7.17
CA PHE A 3 -3.70 -12.31 -5.78
C PHE A 3 -5.11 -12.73 -5.39
N GLU A 4 -5.21 -13.85 -4.67
CA GLU A 4 -6.42 -14.22 -3.97
C GLU A 4 -6.67 -13.21 -2.83
N VAL A 5 -7.90 -12.74 -2.70
CA VAL A 5 -8.30 -11.78 -1.67
C VAL A 5 -9.42 -12.41 -0.86
N VAL A 6 -9.24 -12.43 0.46
CA VAL A 6 -10.22 -12.95 1.42
C VAL A 6 -10.50 -11.87 2.44
N GLU A 7 -11.75 -11.45 2.53
CA GLU A 7 -12.24 -10.55 3.58
C GLU A 7 -12.84 -11.40 4.71
N GLN A 8 -12.26 -11.30 5.90
CA GLN A 8 -12.72 -12.06 7.07
C GLN A 8 -12.26 -11.38 8.36
N ASP A 9 -12.90 -11.74 9.46
CA ASP A 9 -12.41 -11.40 10.80
C ASP A 9 -11.11 -12.17 11.07
N LEU A 10 -10.07 -11.45 11.52
CA LEU A 10 -8.76 -12.04 11.81
C LEU A 10 -8.46 -11.94 13.31
N PRO A 11 -8.14 -13.06 13.98
CA PRO A 11 -7.56 -13.01 15.32
C PRO A 11 -6.15 -12.36 15.28
N ARG A 12 -5.76 -11.68 16.35
CA ARG A 12 -4.51 -10.90 16.45
C ARG A 12 -3.28 -11.74 16.15
N GLU A 13 -3.31 -13.01 16.53
CA GLU A 13 -2.21 -13.96 16.41
C GLU A 13 -1.77 -14.16 14.95
N ILE A 14 -2.66 -13.96 13.98
CA ILE A 14 -2.33 -14.01 12.55
C ILE A 14 -1.27 -12.96 12.20
N LEU A 15 -1.30 -11.77 12.82
CA LEU A 15 -0.34 -10.71 12.54
C LEU A 15 1.10 -11.12 12.88
N TYR A 16 1.28 -12.02 13.85
CA TYR A 16 2.59 -12.49 14.28
C TYR A 16 3.19 -13.57 13.38
N ILE A 17 2.35 -14.26 12.61
CA ILE A 17 2.76 -15.34 11.70
C ILE A 17 2.66 -14.96 10.23
N ALA A 18 2.20 -13.74 9.93
CA ALA A 18 2.13 -13.22 8.57
C ALA A 18 3.54 -12.97 8.00
N ASP A 19 3.71 -13.26 6.70
CA ASP A 19 4.93 -12.95 5.96
C ASP A 19 5.10 -11.43 5.76
N GLU A 20 3.99 -10.73 5.54
CA GLU A 20 3.92 -9.29 5.31
C GLU A 20 2.64 -8.71 5.94
N VAL A 21 2.74 -7.50 6.50
CA VAL A 21 1.60 -6.69 6.96
C VAL A 21 1.86 -5.24 6.56
N PHE A 22 0.81 -4.52 6.19
CA PHE A 22 0.89 -3.10 5.85
C PHE A 22 -0.37 -2.36 6.28
N PHE A 23 -0.24 -1.06 6.54
CA PHE A 23 -1.38 -0.16 6.67
C PHE A 23 -1.80 0.37 5.31
N THR A 24 -3.09 0.69 5.20
CA THR A 24 -3.62 1.50 4.10
C THR A 24 -4.39 2.71 4.60
N GLY A 25 -4.35 3.81 3.85
CA GLY A 25 -5.14 5.01 4.14
C GLY A 25 -4.69 6.21 3.33
N THR A 26 -5.45 7.29 3.31
CA THR A 26 -5.11 8.47 2.47
C THR A 26 -3.74 9.08 2.83
N ALA A 27 -3.43 9.19 4.12
CA ALA A 27 -2.15 9.75 4.58
C ALA A 27 -1.06 8.68 4.72
N ALA A 28 -1.43 7.45 5.08
CA ALA A 28 -0.51 6.34 5.25
C ALA A 28 -0.18 5.63 3.92
N GLU A 29 -0.93 5.91 2.86
CA GLU A 29 -0.83 5.28 1.55
C GLU A 29 -0.86 3.76 1.64
N ILE A 30 0.21 3.08 1.21
CA ILE A 30 0.50 1.68 1.53
C ILE A 30 1.80 1.69 2.32
N THR A 31 1.73 1.48 3.63
CA THR A 31 2.90 1.57 4.53
C THR A 31 3.24 0.21 5.13
N PRO A 32 4.42 -0.37 4.82
CA PRO A 32 4.86 -1.63 5.39
C PRO A 32 5.00 -1.58 6.93
N ILE A 33 4.58 -2.63 7.60
CA ILE A 33 4.77 -2.81 9.05
C ILE A 33 5.92 -3.79 9.29
N ARG A 34 6.96 -3.34 10.00
CA ARG A 34 8.13 -4.18 10.33
C ARG A 34 7.94 -5.09 11.54
N SER A 35 7.04 -4.72 12.44
CA SER A 35 6.82 -5.42 13.71
C SER A 35 5.47 -5.04 14.32
N VAL A 36 4.84 -5.99 14.98
CA VAL A 36 3.62 -5.80 15.78
C VAL A 36 3.96 -6.26 17.19
N ASP A 37 3.70 -5.42 18.21
CA ASP A 37 3.98 -5.73 19.61
C ASP A 37 5.43 -6.19 19.89
N HIS A 38 6.39 -5.52 19.25
CA HIS A 38 7.82 -5.87 19.29
C HIS A 38 8.19 -7.23 18.65
N ILE A 39 7.22 -7.96 18.08
CA ILE A 39 7.45 -9.18 17.31
C ILE A 39 7.67 -8.79 15.85
N PRO A 40 8.79 -9.18 15.21
CA PRO A 40 9.01 -8.95 13.79
C PRO A 40 7.93 -9.61 12.93
N VAL A 41 7.39 -8.88 11.96
CA VAL A 41 6.54 -9.46 10.91
C VAL A 41 7.43 -10.03 9.82
N GLY A 42 7.28 -11.30 9.48
CA GLY A 42 8.14 -12.00 8.53
C GLY A 42 9.64 -11.77 8.80
N LYS A 43 10.32 -11.08 7.88
CA LYS A 43 11.76 -10.76 7.98
C LYS A 43 12.06 -9.40 8.64
N GLY A 44 11.06 -8.71 9.17
CA GLY A 44 11.20 -7.38 9.77
C GLY A 44 11.54 -6.26 8.78
N LYS A 45 11.27 -6.48 7.49
CA LYS A 45 11.55 -5.56 6.38
C LYS A 45 10.34 -5.53 5.42
N PRO A 46 10.15 -4.46 4.64
CA PRO A 46 9.13 -4.44 3.60
C PRO A 46 9.28 -5.64 2.66
N GLY A 47 8.19 -6.39 2.48
CA GLY A 47 8.18 -7.57 1.63
C GLY A 47 7.79 -7.26 0.17
N PRO A 48 8.02 -8.21 -0.74
CA PRO A 48 7.82 -8.00 -2.17
C PRO A 48 6.37 -7.69 -2.57
N ILE A 49 5.36 -8.24 -1.88
CA ILE A 49 3.96 -7.99 -2.24
C ILE A 49 3.58 -6.56 -1.87
N THR A 50 3.91 -6.14 -0.65
CA THR A 50 3.66 -4.78 -0.16
C THR A 50 4.31 -3.73 -1.04
N MET A 51 5.58 -3.94 -1.43
CA MET A 51 6.30 -3.00 -2.29
C MET A 51 5.68 -2.91 -3.68
N GLN A 52 5.26 -4.03 -4.28
CA GLN A 52 4.57 -4.03 -5.57
C GLN A 52 3.23 -3.29 -5.52
N LEU A 53 2.47 -3.47 -4.44
CA LEU A 53 1.21 -2.76 -4.23
C LEU A 53 1.45 -1.26 -4.04
N GLN A 54 2.43 -0.88 -3.22
CA GLN A 54 2.81 0.51 -2.98
C GLN A 54 3.22 1.21 -4.29
N GLU A 55 4.11 0.60 -5.07
CA GLU A 55 4.55 1.13 -6.36
C GLU A 55 3.38 1.32 -7.32
N ARG A 56 2.48 0.32 -7.42
CA ARG A 56 1.30 0.43 -8.27
C ARG A 56 0.37 1.55 -7.82
N PHE A 57 0.09 1.64 -6.52
CA PHE A 57 -0.76 2.68 -5.95
C PHE A 57 -0.20 4.08 -6.28
N LEU A 58 1.07 4.32 -5.94
CA LEU A 58 1.74 5.60 -6.19
C LEU A 58 1.81 5.95 -7.68
N SER A 59 2.00 4.96 -8.54
CA SER A 59 2.03 5.19 -9.99
C SER A 59 0.67 5.67 -10.51
N ILE A 60 -0.44 5.14 -9.98
CA ILE A 60 -1.78 5.59 -10.35
C ILE A 60 -2.06 6.97 -9.75
N THR A 61 -1.82 7.18 -8.46
CA THR A 61 -2.14 8.46 -7.79
C THR A 61 -1.30 9.64 -8.29
N SER A 62 -0.08 9.38 -8.76
CA SER A 62 0.77 10.40 -9.41
C SER A 62 0.48 10.60 -10.91
N GLY A 63 -0.48 9.88 -11.48
CA GLY A 63 -0.82 9.97 -12.90
C GLY A 63 0.24 9.39 -13.86
N LYS A 64 1.21 8.62 -13.35
CA LYS A 64 2.26 7.97 -14.16
C LYS A 64 1.78 6.68 -14.82
N ALA A 65 0.83 6.00 -14.19
CA ALA A 65 0.21 4.78 -14.71
C ALA A 65 -1.21 5.06 -15.21
N GLU A 66 -1.68 4.22 -16.12
CA GLU A 66 -3.06 4.23 -16.59
C GLU A 66 -4.03 4.03 -15.41
N ASP A 67 -4.92 5.00 -15.23
CA ASP A 67 -6.05 4.94 -14.33
C ASP A 67 -7.24 4.27 -15.04
N LYS A 68 -7.19 2.94 -15.09
CA LYS A 68 -8.21 2.10 -15.73
C LYS A 68 -9.63 2.34 -15.18
N TYR A 69 -9.75 2.80 -13.94
CA TYR A 69 -11.03 2.90 -13.23
C TYR A 69 -11.55 4.33 -13.10
N GLY A 70 -10.80 5.33 -13.59
CA GLY A 70 -11.20 6.74 -13.51
C GLY A 70 -11.26 7.27 -12.06
N TRP A 71 -10.33 6.84 -11.20
CA TRP A 71 -10.19 7.34 -9.84
C TRP A 71 -9.66 8.78 -9.75
N LEU A 72 -8.92 9.26 -10.75
CA LEU A 72 -8.32 10.59 -10.75
C LEU A 72 -9.32 11.65 -11.24
N THR A 73 -9.42 12.74 -10.47
CA THR A 73 -10.11 13.96 -10.90
C THR A 73 -9.07 15.04 -11.21
N PRO A 74 -8.78 15.35 -12.48
CA PRO A 74 -7.80 16.37 -12.82
C PRO A 74 -8.34 17.77 -12.51
N CYS A 75 -7.60 18.51 -11.69
CA CYS A 75 -7.82 19.93 -11.53
C CYS A 75 -6.98 20.66 -12.59
N ASN A 76 -7.62 21.35 -13.53
CA ASN A 76 -6.96 22.12 -14.60
C ASN A 76 -6.30 23.42 -14.08
N GLN A 77 -5.56 23.31 -12.98
CA GLN A 77 -4.84 24.42 -12.37
C GLN A 77 -3.41 24.42 -12.90
N PRO A 78 -2.89 25.56 -13.40
CA PRO A 78 -1.49 25.67 -13.74
C PRO A 78 -0.65 25.40 -12.49
N VAL A 79 0.20 24.38 -12.55
CA VAL A 79 1.13 24.06 -11.47
C VAL A 79 2.18 25.17 -11.47
N ALA A 80 2.23 25.97 -10.40
CA ALA A 80 3.32 26.92 -10.22
C ALA A 80 4.64 26.14 -10.25
N ALA A 81 5.59 26.58 -11.07
CA ALA A 81 6.89 25.93 -11.18
C ALA A 81 7.48 25.71 -9.78
N ALA A 82 7.88 24.47 -9.48
CA ALA A 82 8.56 24.15 -8.24
C ALA A 82 9.79 25.07 -8.10
N ARG A 83 9.88 25.77 -6.97
CA ARG A 83 11.06 26.57 -6.62
C ARG A 83 12.26 25.67 -6.35
#